data_AF-A0A7Y0SJR8-F1
#
_entry.id   AF-A0A7Y0SJR8-F1
#
_cell.length_a   1.000
_cell.length_b   1.000
_cell.length_c   1.000
_cell.angle_alpha   90.00
_cell.angle_beta   90.00
_cell.angle_gamma   90.00
#
_symmetry.space_group_name_H-M   'P 1'
#
loop_
_entity.id
_entity.type
_entity.pdbx_description
1 polymer ?
#
loop_
_entity_poly.entity_id
_entity_poly.type
_entity_poly.pdbx_seq_one_letter_code
_entity_poly.pdbx_strand_id
1 'polypeptide(L)' 'VLDDGAVTDYRFEVSGTYPPKEYVLQYRESDLHFVQRMMAEHGMWYYFDHSDSNHTMVIVDSNDAIAPLISSPLN' A
#
# COMPACT_ATOMS: atom_id res chain seq x y z
N VAL A 1 -0.22 -10.92 7.30
CA VAL A 1 -0.42 -11.17 5.85
C VAL A 1 0.84 -10.83 5.08
N LEU A 2 1.30 -9.56 5.05
CA LEU A 2 2.53 -9.20 4.34
C LEU A 2 3.79 -9.88 4.91
N ASP A 3 3.92 -9.91 6.24
CA ASP A 3 5.03 -10.62 6.91
C ASP A 3 5.02 -12.12 6.63
N ASP A 4 3.83 -12.73 6.58
CA ASP A 4 3.65 -14.16 6.30
C ASP A 4 3.97 -14.50 4.83
N GLY A 5 3.67 -13.56 3.93
CA GLY A 5 4.10 -13.59 2.52
C GLY A 5 5.58 -13.26 2.30
N ALA A 6 6.37 -13.08 3.36
CA ALA A 6 7.77 -12.68 3.32
C ALA A 6 8.04 -11.38 2.53
N VAL A 7 7.07 -10.46 2.53
CA VAL A 7 7.23 -9.12 1.93
C VAL A 7 7.96 -8.26 2.96
N THR A 8 9.22 -7.93 2.70
CA THR A 8 10.07 -7.16 3.63
C THR A 8 10.10 -5.67 3.33
N ASP A 9 9.92 -5.30 2.07
CA ASP A 9 10.13 -3.95 1.57
C ASP A 9 8.79 -3.26 1.34
N TYR A 10 8.14 -2.87 2.44
CA TYR A 10 6.91 -2.08 2.40
C TYR A 10 6.91 -0.98 3.46
N ARG A 11 6.19 0.11 3.19
CA ARG A 11 5.98 1.19 4.16
C ARG A 11 4.58 1.78 4.04
N PHE A 12 4.09 2.29 5.17
CA PHE A 12 2.80 2.97 5.26
C PHE A 12 3.02 4.50 5.35
N GLU A 13 2.47 5.23 4.39
CA GLU A 13 2.42 6.68 4.34
C GLU A 13 0.95 7.11 4.38
N VAL A 14 0.32 6.84 5.52
CA VAL A 14 -1.10 7.13 5.77
C VAL A 14 -1.21 8.33 6.71
N SER A 15 -2.16 9.22 6.42
CA SER A 15 -2.44 10.43 7.20
C SER A 15 -3.62 10.23 8.17
N GLY A 16 -4.50 9.27 7.88
CA GLY A 16 -5.66 8.93 8.66
C GLY A 16 -5.36 8.06 9.90
N THR A 17 -6.28 8.10 10.86
CA THR A 17 -6.33 7.12 11.95
C THR A 17 -7.40 6.08 11.65
N TYR A 18 -6.98 4.82 11.54
CA TYR A 18 -7.87 3.72 11.20
C TYR A 18 -8.11 2.86 12.44
N PRO A 19 -9.34 2.86 13.00
CA PRO A 19 -9.62 2.09 14.20
C PRO A 19 -9.49 0.59 13.90
N PRO A 20 -8.96 -0.20 14.85
CA PRO A 20 -8.91 -1.65 14.69
C PRO A 20 -10.32 -2.20 14.53
N LYS A 21 -10.50 -3.11 13.57
CA LYS A 21 -11.75 -3.84 13.39
C LYS A 21 -11.83 -4.95 14.43
N GLU A 22 -12.98 -5.08 15.10
CA GLU A 22 -13.22 -6.13 16.08
C GLU A 22 -13.18 -7.53 15.46
N TYR A 23 -13.58 -7.64 14.19
CA TYR A 23 -13.59 -8.89 13.45
C TYR A 23 -13.35 -8.69 11.96
N VAL A 24 -12.46 -9.51 11.39
CA VAL A 24 -12.14 -9.53 9.95
C VAL A 24 -11.91 -10.98 9.53
N LEU A 25 -12.55 -11.40 8.44
CA LEU A 25 -12.37 -12.71 7.84
C LEU A 25 -11.69 -12.60 6.48
N GLN A 26 -10.81 -13.57 6.22
CA GLN A 26 -10.32 -13.92 4.90
C GLN A 26 -11.00 -15.23 4.49
N TYR A 27 -12.00 -15.16 3.60
CA TYR A 27 -12.80 -16.34 3.24
C TYR A 27 -12.80 -16.56 1.73
N ARG A 28 -12.23 -17.70 1.31
CA ARG A 28 -12.13 -18.11 -0.11
C ARG A 28 -11.53 -17.01 -1.01
N GLU A 29 -10.60 -16.25 -0.49
CA GLU A 29 -9.87 -15.19 -1.19
C GLU A 29 -8.36 -15.36 -0.97
N SER A 30 -7.56 -14.95 -1.95
CA SER A 30 -6.10 -14.93 -1.83
C SER A 30 -5.64 -13.80 -0.90
N ASP A 31 -4.41 -13.89 -0.40
CA ASP A 31 -3.82 -12.84 0.45
C ASP A 31 -3.82 -11.48 -0.25
N LEU A 32 -3.53 -11.47 -1.55
CA LEU A 32 -3.57 -10.24 -2.36
C LEU A 32 -4.99 -9.64 -2.41
N HIS A 33 -6.01 -10.46 -2.68
CA HIS A 33 -7.39 -9.98 -2.71
C HIS A 33 -7.85 -9.47 -1.34
N PHE A 34 -7.45 -10.15 -0.26
CA PHE A 34 -7.73 -9.72 1.09
C PHE A 34 -7.14 -8.34 1.39
N VAL A 35 -5.85 -8.16 1.09
CA VAL A 35 -5.15 -6.88 1.29
C VAL A 35 -5.77 -5.78 0.44
N GLN A 36 -6.06 -6.05 -0.84
CA GLN A 36 -6.70 -5.08 -1.74
C GLN A 36 -8.09 -4.67 -1.25
N ARG A 37 -8.90 -5.62 -0.78
CA ARG A 37 -10.21 -5.33 -0.21
C ARG A 37 -10.09 -4.44 1.03
N MET A 38 -9.13 -4.74 1.90
CA MET A 38 -8.89 -3.94 3.11
C MET A 38 -8.41 -2.53 2.79
N MET A 39 -7.52 -2.37 1.81
CA MET A 39 -7.08 -1.06 1.35
C MET A 39 -8.24 -0.26 0.75
N ALA A 40 -9.02 -0.88 -0.14
CA ALA A 40 -10.14 -0.22 -0.82
C ALA A 40 -11.23 0.27 0.17
N GLU A 41 -11.54 -0.50 1.22
CA GLU A 41 -12.49 -0.09 2.28
C GLU A 41 -12.09 1.22 2.97
N HIS A 42 -10.80 1.54 3.00
CA HIS A 42 -10.24 2.71 3.67
C HIS A 42 -9.80 3.82 2.71
N GLY A 43 -10.08 3.67 1.41
CA GLY A 43 -9.60 4.58 0.37
C GLY A 43 -8.08 4.53 0.17
N MET A 44 -7.42 3.51 0.72
CA MET A 44 -5.99 3.31 0.56
C MET A 44 -5.69 2.67 -0.78
N TRP A 45 -4.49 2.94 -1.27
CA TRP A 45 -3.94 2.33 -2.47
C TRP A 45 -2.42 2.27 -2.34
N TYR A 46 -1.74 1.65 -3.30
CA TYR A 46 -0.30 1.48 -3.25
C TYR A 46 0.36 1.71 -4.59
N TYR A 47 1.63 2.08 -4.55
CA TYR A 47 2.54 2.12 -5.69
C TYR A 47 3.88 1.50 -5.31
N PHE A 48 4.73 1.26 -6.31
CA PHE A 48 6.09 0.76 -6.09
C PHE A 48 7.10 1.87 -6.33
N ASP A 49 7.92 2.12 -5.32
CA ASP A 49 9.12 2.94 -5.44
C ASP A 49 10.28 2.04 -5.87
N HIS A 50 10.79 2.28 -7.07
CA HIS A 50 11.81 1.44 -7.69
C HIS A 50 13.17 2.12 -7.54
N SER A 51 14.11 1.39 -6.95
CA SER A 51 15.54 1.71 -6.97
C SER A 51 16.32 0.61 -7.70
N ASP A 52 17.58 0.88 -8.06
CA ASP A 52 18.45 -0.09 -8.72
C ASP A 52 18.66 -1.38 -7.89
N SER A 53 18.46 -1.32 -6.58
CA SER A 53 18.75 -2.42 -5.65
C SER A 53 17.52 -3.04 -4.99
N ASN A 54 16.37 -2.35 -5.02
CA ASN A 54 15.19 -2.74 -4.25
C ASN A 54 13.90 -2.12 -4.80
N HIS A 55 12.77 -2.76 -4.52
CA HIS A 55 11.43 -2.31 -4.86
C HIS A 55 10.60 -2.23 -3.58
N THR A 56 10.26 -1.00 -3.16
CA THR A 56 9.48 -0.79 -1.94
C THR A 56 8.02 -0.56 -2.30
N MET A 57 7.12 -1.33 -1.70
CA MET A 57 5.69 -1.09 -1.80
C MET A 57 5.30 0.05 -0.84
N VAL A 58 4.82 1.16 -1.37
CA VAL A 58 4.38 2.31 -0.59
C VAL A 58 2.85 2.36 -0.58
N ILE A 59 2.26 2.31 0.61
CA ILE A 59 0.81 2.29 0.82
C ILE A 59 0.39 3.67 1.32
N VAL A 60 -0.54 4.32 0.61
CA VAL A 60 -0.97 5.71 0.84
C VAL A 60 -2.49 5.83 0.92
N ASP A 61 -2.97 6.85 1.63
CA ASP A 61 -4.39 7.22 1.74
C ASP A 61 -4.73 8.60 1.17
N SER A 62 -3.72 9.42 0.90
CA SER A 62 -3.86 10.78 0.36
C SER A 62 -2.84 11.03 -0.74
N ASN A 63 -3.26 11.80 -1.76
CA ASN A 63 -2.38 12.23 -2.83
C ASN A 63 -1.33 13.25 -2.35
N ASP A 64 -1.58 13.91 -1.22
CA ASP A 64 -0.65 14.90 -0.64
C ASP A 64 0.63 14.24 -0.12
N ALA A 65 0.60 12.93 0.15
CA ALA A 65 1.77 12.17 0.58
C ALA A 65 2.77 11.92 -0.56
N ILE A 66 2.38 12.15 -1.81
CA ILE A 66 3.16 11.75 -2.99
C ILE A 66 4.07 12.90 -3.42
N ALA A 67 5.35 12.57 -3.62
CA ALA A 67 6.29 13.51 -4.22
C ALA A 67 5.83 13.90 -5.64
N PRO A 68 5.80 15.19 -5.98
CA PRO A 68 5.39 15.62 -7.31
C PRO A 68 6.30 14.98 -8.37
N LEU A 69 5.68 14.53 -9.47
CA LEU A 69 6.43 14.00 -10.60
C LEU A 69 7.31 15.12 -11.15
N ILE A 70 8.62 14.88 -11.16
CA ILE A 70 9.57 15.81 -11.76
C ILE A 70 9.41 15.67 -13.28
N SER A 71 8.77 16.64 -13.92
CA SER A 71 8.72 16.70 -15.37
C SER A 71 10.12 16.97 -15.92
N SER A 72 10.73 15.94 -16.50
CA SER A 72 11.88 16.12 -17.38
C SER A 72 11.35 16.42 -18.79
N PRO A 73 11.98 17.30 -19.58
CA PRO A 73 11.50 17.71 -20.92
C PRO A 73 11.41 16.59 -21.98
N LEU A 74 11.60 15.33 -21.57
CA LEU A 74 11.48 14.12 -22.40
C LEU A 74 10.25 13.26 -22.04
N ASN A 75 9.41 13.72 -21.12
CA ASN A 75 8.07 13.20 -20.80
C ASN A 75 7.02 14.03 -21.55
#